data_AF-A0A343AWR2-F1
#
_entry.id   AF-A0A343AWR2-F1
#
_cell.length_a   1.000
_cell.length_b   1.000
_cell.length_c   1.000
_cell.angle_alpha   90.00
_cell.angle_beta   90.00
_cell.angle_gamma   90.00
#
_symmetry.space_group_name_H-M   'P 1'
#
loop_
_entity.id
_entity.type
_entity.pdbx_description
1 polymer ?
#
loop_
_entity_poly.entity_id
_entity_poly.type
_entity_poly.pdbx_seq_one_letter_code
_entity_poly.pdbx_strand_id
1 'polypeptide(L)'
;MKTINYIVASLSRNFSELSDKIENFICSHTINFTSDGIFGSIDAYKEFLSHLSKEQLFSLIHVLFFTALIIAVFNLAAVFYGDSLINLLDIEKRFPSLAKIIKLRIKFQQYYFGLNLIIIFSVLFVLLYFNFFVLIGVI
;
A
#
# COMPACT_ATOMS: atom_id res chain seq x y z
N MET A 1 -22.39 -49.42 -6.41
CA MET A 1 -22.63 -48.90 -5.04
C MET A 1 -21.36 -48.89 -4.18
N LYS A 2 -20.52 -49.95 -4.16
CA LYS A 2 -19.26 -50.00 -3.38
C LYS A 2 -18.22 -48.91 -3.75
N THR A 3 -18.10 -48.57 -5.03
CA THR A 3 -17.14 -47.57 -5.53
C THR A 3 -17.46 -46.15 -5.06
N ILE A 4 -18.75 -45.81 -4.97
CA ILE A 4 -19.21 -44.50 -4.49
C ILE A 4 -18.90 -44.37 -3.00
N ASN A 5 -19.16 -45.41 -2.19
CA ASN A 5 -18.85 -45.40 -0.76
C ASN A 5 -17.34 -45.27 -0.50
N TYR A 6 -16.50 -45.87 -1.35
CA TYR A 6 -15.05 -45.72 -1.26
C TYR A 6 -14.59 -44.28 -1.54
N ILE A 7 -15.16 -43.64 -2.58
CA ILE A 7 -14.87 -42.25 -2.93
C ILE A 7 -15.33 -41.28 -1.82
N VAL A 8 -16.50 -41.53 -1.22
CA VAL A 8 -17.01 -40.71 -0.11
C VAL A 8 -16.12 -40.85 1.12
N ALA A 9 -15.67 -42.08 1.44
CA ALA A 9 -14.77 -42.31 2.57
C ALA A 9 -13.39 -41.66 2.37
N SER A 10 -12.84 -41.71 1.15
CA SER A 10 -11.55 -41.07 0.85
C SER A 10 -11.64 -39.54 0.88
N LEU A 11 -12.73 -38.96 0.38
CA LEU A 11 -13.00 -37.52 0.49
C LEU A 11 -13.12 -37.08 1.95
N SER A 12 -13.89 -37.81 2.77
CA SER A 12 -14.05 -37.48 4.18
C SER A 12 -12.73 -37.50 4.94
N ARG A 13 -11.84 -38.46 4.63
CA ARG A 13 -10.52 -38.55 5.26
C ARG A 13 -9.61 -37.39 4.86
N ASN A 14 -9.65 -36.99 3.60
CA ASN A 14 -8.87 -35.85 3.13
C ASN A 14 -9.37 -34.54 3.75
N PHE A 15 -10.68 -34.38 3.95
CA PHE A 15 -11.24 -33.22 4.64
C PHE A 15 -10.84 -33.16 6.12
N SER A 16 -10.84 -34.29 6.83
CA SER A 16 -10.39 -34.32 8.22
C SER A 16 -8.89 -34.02 8.35
N GLU A 17 -8.05 -34.63 7.50
CA GLU A 17 -6.60 -34.35 7.50
C GLU A 17 -6.29 -32.88 7.17
N LEU A 18 -7.09 -32.24 6.31
CA LEU A 18 -6.94 -30.82 5.98
C LEU A 18 -7.39 -29.93 7.15
N SER A 19 -8.49 -30.29 7.81
CA SER A 19 -8.99 -29.59 9.00
C SER A 19 -7.94 -29.60 10.12
N ASP A 20 -7.38 -30.76 10.42
CA ASP A 20 -6.37 -30.91 11.46
C ASP A 20 -5.09 -30.13 11.13
N LYS A 21 -4.68 -30.08 9.86
CA LYS A 21 -3.52 -29.28 9.43
C LYS A 21 -3.79 -27.78 9.55
N ILE A 22 -5.00 -27.32 9.25
CA ILE A 22 -5.40 -25.92 9.41
C ILE A 22 -5.42 -25.54 10.89
N GLU A 23 -6.01 -26.38 11.73
CA GLU A 23 -6.05 -26.16 13.18
C GLU A 23 -4.64 -26.10 13.78
N ASN A 24 -3.76 -27.03 13.40
CA ASN A 24 -2.36 -27.03 13.83
C ASN A 24 -1.58 -25.82 13.29
N PHE A 25 -1.87 -25.33 12.08
CA PHE A 25 -1.25 -24.13 11.53
C PHE A 25 -1.70 -22.88 12.30
N ILE A 26 -2.99 -22.75 12.59
CA ILE A 26 -3.55 -21.65 13.38
C ILE A 26 -3.01 -21.67 14.81
N CYS A 27 -2.94 -22.83 15.46
CA CYS A 27 -2.44 -22.98 16.83
C CYS A 27 -0.91 -22.84 16.94
N SER A 28 -0.14 -23.21 15.91
CA SER A 28 1.32 -23.07 15.91
C SER A 28 1.80 -21.68 15.45
N HIS A 29 0.99 -20.99 14.65
CA HIS A 29 1.24 -19.62 14.20
C HIS A 29 0.14 -18.70 14.72
N THR A 30 0.06 -18.55 16.04
CA THR A 30 -0.58 -17.38 16.64
C THR A 30 0.25 -16.15 16.25
N ILE A 31 0.07 -15.69 15.01
CA ILE A 31 0.25 -14.30 14.69
C ILE A 31 -0.81 -13.64 15.55
N ASN A 32 -0.41 -13.14 16.72
CA ASN A 32 -1.23 -12.25 17.53
C ASN A 32 -1.46 -10.97 16.70
N PHE A 33 -2.32 -11.04 15.70
CA PHE A 33 -3.18 -9.93 15.30
C PHE A 33 -4.20 -9.74 16.43
N THR A 34 -3.71 -9.53 17.66
CA THR A 34 -4.55 -8.94 18.68
C THR A 34 -4.91 -7.57 18.15
N SER A 35 -6.21 -7.29 18.12
CA SER A 35 -6.72 -5.93 17.99
C SER A 35 -5.84 -4.96 18.80
N ASP A 36 -5.46 -5.37 20.00
CA ASP A 36 -4.77 -4.54 20.98
C ASP A 36 -3.41 -4.01 20.49
N GLY A 37 -2.70 -4.72 19.59
CA GLY A 37 -1.41 -4.27 19.06
C GLY A 37 -1.52 -3.16 18.00
N ILE A 38 -2.45 -3.32 17.04
CA ILE A 38 -2.70 -2.32 16.00
C ILE A 38 -3.48 -1.13 16.58
N PHE A 39 -4.52 -1.40 17.39
CA PHE A 39 -5.31 -0.35 18.03
C PHE A 39 -4.50 0.42 19.08
N GLY A 40 -3.62 -0.23 19.84
CA GLY A 40 -2.71 0.45 20.77
C GLY A 40 -1.73 1.39 20.08
N SER A 41 -1.25 1.04 18.88
CA SER A 41 -0.39 1.92 18.08
C SER A 41 -1.15 3.14 17.54
N ILE A 42 -2.42 2.97 17.19
CA ILE A 42 -3.30 4.06 16.76
C ILE A 42 -3.58 5.01 17.93
N ASP A 43 -3.83 4.49 19.12
CA ASP A 43 -4.16 5.31 20.28
C ASP A 43 -2.95 6.09 20.80
N ALA A 44 -1.74 5.49 20.79
CA ALA A 44 -0.50 6.21 21.05
C ALA A 44 -0.25 7.35 20.04
N TYR A 45 -0.60 7.14 18.77
CA TYR A 45 -0.49 8.18 17.74
C TYR A 45 -1.51 9.30 17.94
N LYS A 46 -2.75 8.99 18.34
CA LYS A 46 -3.77 9.99 18.69
C LYS A 46 -3.35 10.82 19.90
N GLU A 47 -2.79 10.17 20.92
CA GLU A 47 -2.28 10.85 22.10
C GLU A 47 -1.16 11.83 21.73
N PHE A 48 -0.19 11.40 20.92
CA PHE A 48 0.84 12.30 20.37
C PHE A 48 0.22 13.49 19.64
N LEU A 49 -0.74 13.26 18.74
CA LEU A 49 -1.43 14.34 18.01
C LEU A 49 -2.19 15.30 18.93
N SER A 50 -2.71 14.82 20.06
CA SER A 50 -3.45 15.65 21.02
C SER A 50 -2.58 16.66 21.77
N HIS A 51 -1.26 16.43 21.83
CA HIS A 51 -0.31 17.34 22.45
C HIS A 51 0.19 18.44 21.50
N LEU A 52 -0.08 18.35 20.20
CA LEU A 52 0.34 19.36 19.22
C LEU A 52 -0.60 20.58 19.27
N SER A 53 -0.02 21.77 19.12
CA SER A 53 -0.83 22.97 18.91
C SER A 53 -1.55 22.93 17.56
N LYS A 54 -2.63 23.69 17.42
CA LYS A 54 -3.38 23.80 16.14
C LYS A 54 -2.47 24.17 14.96
N GLU A 55 -1.51 25.07 15.19
CA GLU A 55 -0.53 25.50 14.19
C GLU A 55 0.45 24.38 13.81
N GLN A 56 0.90 23.60 14.80
CA GLN A 56 1.78 22.45 14.56
C GLN A 56 1.05 21.33 13.82
N LEU A 57 -0.21 21.09 14.15
CA LEU A 57 -1.06 20.11 13.46
C LEU A 57 -1.27 20.51 11.99
N PHE A 58 -1.51 21.80 11.74
CA PHE A 58 -1.65 22.33 10.38
C PHE A 58 -0.36 22.17 9.58
N SER A 59 0.78 22.54 10.17
CA SER A 59 2.10 22.36 9.53
C SER A 59 2.39 20.89 9.23
N LEU A 60 2.07 19.98 10.16
CA LEU A 60 2.25 18.55 9.97
C LEU A 60 1.44 18.01 8.79
N ILE A 61 0.17 18.40 8.70
CA ILE A 61 -0.72 18.02 7.59
C ILE A 61 -0.15 18.51 6.25
N HIS A 62 0.33 19.76 6.17
CA HIS A 62 0.95 20.29 4.96
C HIS A 62 2.22 19.52 4.59
N VAL A 63 3.10 19.23 5.55
CA VAL A 63 4.32 18.45 5.30
C VAL A 63 3.99 17.06 4.76
N LEU A 64 2.99 16.38 5.33
CA LEU A 64 2.55 15.07 4.83
C LEU A 64 2.03 15.16 3.39
N PHE A 65 1.15 16.11 3.09
CA PHE A 65 0.60 16.25 1.75
C PHE A 65 1.66 16.66 0.71
N PHE A 66 2.60 17.54 1.07
CA PHE A 66 3.72 17.89 0.20
C PHE A 66 4.64 16.69 -0.03
N THR A 67 4.91 15.88 0.99
CA THR A 67 5.68 14.65 0.83
C THR A 67 4.99 13.68 -0.12
N ALA A 68 3.67 13.51 0.01
CA ALA A 68 2.88 12.71 -0.90
C ALA A 68 2.92 13.24 -2.34
N LEU A 69 2.83 14.56 -2.53
CA LEU A 69 2.97 15.20 -3.84
C LEU A 69 4.36 14.97 -4.44
N ILE A 70 5.44 15.10 -3.66
CA ILE A 70 6.81 14.84 -4.11
C ILE A 70 6.96 13.40 -4.57
N ILE A 71 6.44 12.43 -3.81
CA ILE A 71 6.47 11.01 -4.19
C ILE A 71 5.68 10.78 -5.48
N ALA A 72 4.49 11.39 -5.62
CA ALA A 72 3.67 11.26 -6.82
C ALA A 72 4.36 11.85 -8.06
N VAL A 73 4.98 13.03 -7.92
CA VAL A 73 5.75 13.69 -8.98
C VAL A 73 6.99 12.88 -9.34
N PHE A 74 7.70 12.33 -8.35
CA PHE A 74 8.85 11.44 -8.60
C PHE A 74 8.42 10.18 -9.35
N ASN A 75 7.31 9.57 -8.97
CA ASN A 75 6.74 8.44 -9.70
C ASN A 75 6.36 8.80 -11.13
N LEU A 76 5.80 10.00 -11.34
CA LEU A 76 5.49 10.53 -12.65
C LEU A 76 6.76 10.72 -13.50
N ALA A 77 7.81 11.31 -12.93
CA ALA A 77 9.09 11.50 -13.58
C ALA A 77 9.73 10.14 -13.94
N ALA A 78 9.70 9.17 -13.02
CA ALA A 78 10.21 7.82 -13.28
C ALA A 78 9.40 7.07 -14.35
N VAL A 79 8.12 7.39 -14.52
CA VAL A 79 7.29 6.93 -15.64
C VAL A 79 7.80 7.55 -16.95
N PHE A 80 7.95 8.86 -17.05
CA PHE A 80 8.39 9.51 -18.30
C PHE A 80 9.83 9.19 -18.71
N TYR A 81 10.75 9.16 -17.75
CA TYR A 81 12.17 8.93 -18.01
C TYR A 81 12.58 7.47 -17.87
N GLY A 82 11.67 6.57 -17.50
CA GLY A 82 11.96 5.15 -17.24
C GLY A 82 12.59 4.43 -18.43
N ASP A 83 12.04 4.63 -19.63
CA ASP A 83 12.58 4.06 -20.88
C ASP A 83 13.93 4.68 -21.25
N SER A 84 14.07 6.01 -21.12
CA SER A 84 15.32 6.71 -21.39
C SER A 84 16.44 6.28 -20.45
N LEU A 85 16.13 6.00 -19.17
CA LEU A 85 17.11 5.55 -18.18
C LEU A 85 17.63 4.13 -18.50
N ILE A 86 16.76 3.23 -18.98
CA ILE A 86 17.17 1.86 -19.38
C ILE A 86 18.13 1.91 -20.55
N ASN A 87 17.79 2.71 -21.58
CA ASN A 87 18.60 2.84 -22.79
C ASN A 87 19.92 3.57 -22.53
N LEU A 88 19.94 4.57 -21.64
CA LEU A 88 21.15 5.35 -21.33
C LEU A 88 22.15 4.58 -20.46
N LEU A 89 21.66 3.75 -19.53
CA LEU A 89 22.51 2.97 -18.61
C LEU A 89 22.79 1.54 -19.07
N ASP A 90 22.28 1.14 -20.24
CA ASP A 90 22.43 -0.20 -20.83
C ASP A 90 22.09 -1.31 -19.81
N ILE A 91 21.06 -1.06 -19.00
CA ILE A 91 20.69 -1.89 -17.84
C ILE A 91 20.30 -3.31 -18.28
N GLU A 92 19.82 -3.46 -19.52
CA GLU A 92 19.53 -4.78 -20.12
C GLU A 92 20.76 -5.69 -20.16
N LYS A 93 21.93 -5.11 -20.43
CA LYS A 93 23.20 -5.86 -20.53
C LYS A 93 23.82 -6.12 -19.17
N ARG A 94 23.70 -5.16 -18.25
CA ARG A 94 24.41 -5.19 -16.97
C ARG A 94 23.61 -5.85 -15.84
N PHE A 95 22.29 -5.74 -15.86
CA PHE A 95 21.39 -6.27 -14.82
C PHE A 95 20.06 -6.80 -15.42
N PRO A 96 20.04 -8.03 -15.94
CA PRO A 96 18.88 -8.59 -16.65
C PRO A 96 17.65 -8.82 -15.74
N SER A 97 17.84 -8.99 -14.44
CA SER A 97 16.74 -9.10 -13.46
C SER A 97 16.02 -7.78 -13.24
N LEU A 98 16.78 -6.68 -13.10
CA LEU A 98 16.25 -5.31 -13.01
C LEU A 98 15.53 -4.90 -14.29
N ALA A 99 16.06 -5.27 -15.46
CA ALA A 99 15.42 -5.01 -16.74
C ALA A 99 14.00 -5.62 -16.84
N LYS A 100 13.76 -6.81 -16.28
CA LYS A 100 12.41 -7.43 -16.26
C LYS A 100 11.42 -6.65 -15.40
N ILE A 101 11.85 -6.18 -14.23
CA ILE A 101 11.00 -5.39 -13.31
C ILE A 101 10.63 -4.06 -13.95
N ILE A 102 11.60 -3.40 -14.58
CA ILE A 102 11.35 -2.10 -15.22
C ILE A 102 10.47 -2.28 -16.47
N LYS A 103 10.68 -3.32 -17.29
CA LYS A 103 9.78 -3.65 -18.43
C LYS A 103 8.35 -3.93 -18.00
N LEU A 104 8.15 -4.60 -16.86
CA LEU A 104 6.82 -4.80 -16.30
C LEU A 104 6.21 -3.44 -15.90
N ARG A 105 6.99 -2.58 -15.25
CA ARG A 105 6.56 -1.22 -14.84
C ARG A 105 6.16 -0.36 -16.04
N ILE A 106 6.88 -0.45 -17.16
CA ILE A 106 6.59 0.27 -18.41
C ILE A 106 5.24 -0.15 -19.01
N LYS A 107 4.88 -1.44 -18.95
CA LYS A 107 3.55 -1.91 -19.43
C LYS A 107 2.39 -1.28 -18.66
N PHE A 108 2.58 -0.96 -17.38
CA PHE A 108 1.58 -0.31 -16.54
C PHE A 108 1.75 1.21 -16.48
N GLN A 109 2.67 1.79 -17.23
CA GLN A 109 3.06 3.19 -17.16
C GLN A 109 1.90 4.15 -17.39
N GLN A 110 1.02 3.87 -18.37
CA GLN A 110 -0.17 4.70 -18.63
C GLN A 110 -1.18 4.64 -17.47
N TYR A 111 -1.34 3.47 -16.85
CA TYR A 111 -2.21 3.31 -15.69
C TYR A 111 -1.65 4.03 -14.46
N TYR A 112 -0.34 3.90 -14.20
CA TYR A 112 0.34 4.65 -13.15
C TYR A 112 0.31 6.15 -13.38
N PHE A 113 0.42 6.61 -14.63
CA PHE A 113 0.29 8.02 -14.97
C PHE A 113 -1.10 8.55 -14.59
N GLY A 114 -2.16 7.86 -15.01
CA GLY A 114 -3.54 8.23 -14.68
C GLY A 114 -3.80 8.24 -13.16
N LEU A 115 -3.37 7.20 -12.45
CA LEU A 115 -3.53 7.12 -11.00
C LEU A 115 -2.74 8.21 -10.25
N ASN A 116 -1.47 8.45 -10.61
CA ASN A 116 -0.68 9.49 -9.98
C ASN A 116 -1.29 10.87 -10.22
N LEU A 117 -1.83 11.12 -11.43
CA LEU A 117 -2.51 12.37 -11.76
C LEU A 117 -3.78 12.55 -10.92
N ILE A 118 -4.62 11.52 -10.79
CA ILE A 118 -5.81 11.54 -9.91
C ILE A 118 -5.42 11.82 -8.45
N ILE A 119 -4.36 11.16 -7.95
CA ILE A 119 -3.87 11.36 -6.57
C ILE A 119 -3.38 12.80 -6.39
N ILE A 120 -2.61 13.35 -7.34
CA ILE A 120 -2.11 14.73 -7.28
C ILE A 120 -3.29 15.71 -7.24
N PHE A 121 -4.27 15.57 -8.13
CA PHE A 121 -5.45 16.43 -8.13
C PHE A 121 -6.25 16.32 -6.83
N SER A 122 -6.47 15.10 -6.33
CA SER A 122 -7.18 14.86 -5.07
C SER A 122 -6.48 15.54 -3.89
N VAL A 123 -5.15 15.36 -3.76
CA VAL A 123 -4.35 15.99 -2.71
C VAL A 123 -4.40 17.52 -2.83
N LEU A 124 -4.30 18.07 -4.04
CA LEU A 124 -4.42 19.51 -4.29
C LEU A 124 -5.79 20.06 -3.87
N PHE A 125 -6.88 19.37 -4.20
CA PHE A 125 -8.23 19.80 -3.79
C PHE A 125 -8.40 19.79 -2.27
N VAL A 126 -7.88 18.76 -1.59
CA VAL A 126 -7.92 18.68 -0.12
C VAL A 126 -7.11 19.81 0.51
N LEU A 127 -5.88 20.05 0.04
CA LEU A 127 -5.05 21.18 0.49
C LEU A 127 -5.72 22.53 0.24
N LEU A 128 -6.36 22.71 -0.92
CA LEU A 128 -7.09 23.93 -1.25
C LEU A 128 -8.23 24.16 -0.27
N TYR A 129 -9.04 23.12 -0.01
CA TYR A 129 -10.14 23.17 0.94
C TYR A 129 -9.64 23.52 2.36
N PHE A 130 -8.59 22.85 2.84
CA PHE A 130 -8.00 23.15 4.15
C PHE A 130 -7.45 24.58 4.25
N ASN A 131 -6.77 25.07 3.21
CA ASN A 131 -6.28 26.45 3.19
C ASN A 131 -7.43 27.47 3.20
N PHE A 132 -8.53 27.21 2.47
CA PHE A 132 -9.73 28.06 2.54
C PHE A 132 -10.35 28.05 3.94
N PHE A 133 -10.41 26.88 4.59
CA PHE A 133 -10.94 26.75 5.94
C PHE A 133 -10.15 27.57 6.97
N VAL A 134 -8.82 27.57 6.85
CA VAL A 134 -7.93 28.39 7.68
C VAL A 134 -8.04 29.88 7.34
N LEU A 135 -8.12 30.24 6.05
CA LEU A 135 -8.26 31.63 5.61
C LEU A 135 -9.57 32.29 6.11
N ILE A 136 -10.66 31.51 6.17
CA ILE A 136 -11.96 31.96 6.70
C ILE A 136 -11.92 32.09 8.24
N GLY A 137 -10.86 31.64 8.91
CA GLY A 137 -10.64 31.85 10.35
C GLY A 137 -11.46 30.91 11.23
N VAL A 138 -11.82 29.72 10.74
CA VAL A 138 -12.62 28.74 11.50
C VAL A 138 -11.75 27.92 12.49
N ILE A 139 -10.47 28.28 12.68
CA ILE A 139 -9.52 27.61 13.59
C ILE A 139 -8.77 28.61 14.45
#